data_AF-A0AAV4IUH1-F1
#
_entry.id   AF-A0AAV4IUH1-F1
#
_cell.length_a   1.000
_cell.length_b   1.000
_cell.length_c   1.000
_cell.angle_alpha   90.00
_cell.angle_beta   90.00
_cell.angle_gamma   90.00
#
_symmetry.space_group_name_H-M   'P 1'
#
loop_
_entity.id
_entity.type
_entity.pdbx_description
1 polymer ?
#
loop_
_entity_poly.entity_id
_entity_poly.type
_entity_poly.pdbx_seq_one_letter_code
_entity_poly.pdbx_strand_id
1 'polypeptide(L)'
;MGSPTCGNSGRTCIDSEATCVGNKCVCKKQLGLTRGKGDFRCYPQNVHKCEIKSDPSLITFNGETSNFPFPCRYLATHVSTFMKDKAGNHIGLCETKIYGFNRRVKGKWYVYGFDATVRLDYDTVPPKSDFISSFRHYGVSSSYKNTVGKSGVSGQWDSFTSGNGGVPYLDHVNGVKILFTWDNVNNRFVYTVEGCGIQVTHVPFDTHELLKQKQVPGLSISVHKDNEPMWLSMDKVMCLAPKKSGGHLFKDIKEATLNIERSLLLRAFRSSTAQK
;
A
#
# COMPACT_ATOMS: atom_id res chain seq x y z
N MET A 1 0.25 26.59 -0.47
CA MET A 1 1.15 26.97 0.64
C MET A 1 1.75 25.68 1.16
N GLY A 2 3.08 25.52 1.12
CA GLY A 2 3.73 24.27 1.54
C GLY A 2 3.88 24.21 3.05
N SER A 3 3.64 23.05 3.66
CA SER A 3 3.73 22.89 5.10
C SER A 3 5.16 23.10 5.60
N PRO A 4 5.35 23.73 6.77
CA PRO A 4 6.66 24.08 7.28
C PRO A 4 7.51 22.83 7.51
N THR A 5 8.82 22.95 7.25
CA THR A 5 9.79 21.88 7.53
C THR A 5 9.93 21.67 9.04
N CYS A 6 10.06 20.42 9.47
CA CYS A 6 10.25 20.02 10.85
C CYS A 6 11.68 19.53 11.08
N GLY A 7 12.44 20.31 11.85
CA GLY A 7 13.82 20.00 12.20
C GLY A 7 14.83 20.11 11.06
N ASN A 8 16.08 19.77 11.38
CA ASN A 8 17.24 19.96 10.48
C ASN A 8 17.28 18.97 9.30
N SER A 9 16.41 17.97 9.30
CA SER A 9 16.33 16.97 8.22
C SER A 9 15.70 17.50 6.93
N GLY A 10 15.09 18.70 6.98
CA GLY A 10 14.34 19.26 5.85
C GLY A 10 13.02 18.54 5.54
N ARG A 11 12.61 17.59 6.39
CA ARG A 11 11.36 16.83 6.21
C ARG A 11 10.15 17.66 6.60
N THR A 12 9.01 17.36 6.00
CA THR A 12 7.73 18.00 6.30
C THR A 12 6.79 16.98 6.91
N CYS A 13 6.10 17.37 7.99
CA CYS A 13 5.10 16.50 8.61
C CYS A 13 3.82 16.47 7.78
N ILE A 14 3.10 15.36 7.83
CA ILE A 14 1.81 15.23 7.17
C ILE A 14 0.79 16.01 7.98
N ASP A 15 0.31 17.13 7.44
CA ASP A 15 -0.50 18.10 8.19
C ASP A 15 -1.75 17.50 8.83
N SER A 16 -2.40 16.56 8.15
CA SER A 16 -3.61 15.90 8.65
C SER A 16 -3.35 14.84 9.72
N GLU A 17 -2.10 14.43 9.93
CA GLU A 17 -1.77 13.21 10.67
C GLU A 17 -0.69 13.36 11.73
N ALA A 18 0.18 14.35 11.57
CA ALA A 18 1.36 14.55 12.39
C ALA A 18 1.56 16.02 12.70
N THR A 19 2.34 16.29 13.76
CA THR A 19 2.76 17.62 14.14
C THR A 19 4.26 17.62 14.43
N CYS A 20 4.89 18.78 14.32
CA CYS A 20 6.31 18.93 14.61
C CYS A 20 6.51 19.12 16.13
N VAL A 21 7.15 18.15 16.78
CA VAL A 21 7.51 18.23 18.21
C VAL A 21 8.98 17.91 18.37
N GLY A 22 9.75 18.84 18.94
CA GLY A 22 11.18 18.64 19.18
C GLY A 22 11.96 18.25 17.91
N ASN A 23 11.72 18.95 16.80
CA ASN A 23 12.35 18.71 15.50
C ASN A 23 12.07 17.33 14.89
N LYS A 24 10.98 16.67 15.31
CA LYS A 24 10.53 15.38 14.76
C LYS A 24 9.04 15.43 14.43
N CYS A 25 8.66 14.77 13.34
CA CYS A 25 7.26 14.58 13.00
C CYS A 25 6.65 13.46 13.85
N VAL A 26 5.78 13.83 14.77
CA VAL A 26 5.10 12.93 15.69
C VAL A 26 3.63 12.80 15.30
N CYS A 27 3.11 11.57 15.27
CA CYS A 27 1.71 11.31 14.94
C CYS A 27 0.76 11.96 15.96
N LYS A 28 -0.34 12.54 15.46
CA LYS A 28 -1.38 13.23 16.24
C LYS A 28 -2.21 12.21 17.03
N LYS A 29 -1.81 11.94 18.27
CA LYS A 29 -2.50 11.00 19.17
C LYS A 29 -3.96 11.40 19.41
N GLN A 30 -4.28 12.69 19.41
CA GLN A 30 -5.64 13.21 19.55
C GLN A 30 -6.59 12.79 18.41
N LEU A 31 -6.03 12.35 17.27
CA LEU A 31 -6.78 11.77 16.15
C LEU A 31 -6.79 10.23 16.19
N GLY A 32 -6.37 9.61 17.30
CA GLY A 32 -6.18 8.16 17.42
C GLY A 32 -4.96 7.62 16.68
N LEU A 33 -4.16 8.48 16.03
CA LEU A 33 -3.00 8.10 15.25
C LEU A 33 -1.77 7.95 16.14
N THR A 34 -1.41 6.72 16.48
CA THR A 34 -0.40 6.42 17.51
C THR A 34 0.83 5.68 16.98
N ARG A 35 0.79 5.22 15.72
CA ARG A 35 1.85 4.41 15.10
C ARG A 35 2.25 5.02 13.76
N GLY A 36 3.49 4.82 13.31
CA GLY A 36 3.96 5.28 12.00
C GLY A 36 5.15 6.21 12.05
N LYS A 37 5.39 6.91 10.93
CA LYS A 37 6.35 8.02 10.83
C LYS A 37 5.60 9.22 10.29
N GLY A 38 5.64 10.36 10.99
CA GLY A 38 4.83 11.53 10.68
C GLY A 38 5.18 12.24 9.36
N ASP A 39 6.32 11.91 8.76
CA ASP A 39 6.80 12.37 7.44
C ASP A 39 6.52 11.37 6.30
N PHE A 40 5.79 10.28 6.59
CA PHE A 40 5.42 9.24 5.63
C PHE A 40 3.95 8.80 5.74
N ARG A 41 3.54 8.30 6.91
CA ARG A 41 2.15 7.91 7.23
C ARG A 41 2.02 7.62 8.72
N CYS A 42 0.92 8.08 9.32
CA CYS A 42 0.49 7.67 10.65
C CYS A 42 -0.76 6.78 10.58
N TYR A 43 -0.92 5.89 11.55
CA TYR A 43 -1.96 4.87 11.56
C TYR A 43 -2.63 4.78 12.94
N PRO A 44 -3.93 4.45 12.98
CA PRO A 44 -4.60 4.07 14.21
C PRO A 44 -4.14 2.68 14.68
N GLN A 45 -4.48 2.31 15.92
CA GLN A 45 -4.06 1.03 16.50
C GLN A 45 -4.75 -0.19 15.85
N ASN A 46 -5.97 0.00 15.35
CA ASN A 46 -6.82 -1.02 14.74
C ASN A 46 -6.46 -1.30 13.27
N VAL A 47 -5.23 -1.00 12.84
CA VAL A 47 -4.77 -1.23 11.46
C VAL A 47 -3.51 -2.09 11.46
N HIS A 48 -3.47 -3.06 10.56
CA HIS A 48 -2.25 -3.71 10.10
C HIS A 48 -1.61 -2.84 9.02
N LYS A 49 -0.29 -2.62 9.11
CA LYS A 49 0.43 -1.83 8.11
C LYS A 49 1.66 -2.56 7.57
N CYS A 50 1.94 -2.40 6.29
CA CYS A 50 3.19 -2.78 5.65
C CYS A 50 3.72 -1.56 4.88
N GLU A 51 5.03 -1.38 4.87
CA GLU A 51 5.67 -0.22 4.22
C GLU A 51 6.87 -0.66 3.40
N ILE A 52 7.07 -0.04 2.25
CA ILE A 52 8.24 -0.22 1.38
C ILE A 52 8.74 1.19 1.06
N LYS A 53 9.80 1.63 1.73
CA LYS A 53 10.33 3.02 1.63
C LYS A 53 11.60 3.05 0.82
N SER A 54 11.96 4.15 0.17
CA SER A 54 13.16 4.30 -0.67
C SER A 54 14.46 3.74 -0.10
N ASP A 55 15.34 3.24 -0.98
CA ASP A 55 16.50 2.40 -0.64
C ASP A 55 16.04 1.12 0.05
N PRO A 56 15.38 0.21 -0.70
CA PRO A 56 14.06 -0.17 -0.29
C PRO A 56 14.07 -0.90 1.06
N SER A 57 13.47 -0.29 2.07
CA SER A 57 13.31 -0.92 3.38
C SER A 57 11.89 -1.44 3.45
N LEU A 58 11.74 -2.76 3.49
CA LEU A 58 10.48 -3.44 3.73
C LEU A 58 10.24 -3.50 5.23
N ILE A 59 9.06 -3.05 5.66
CA ILE A 59 8.53 -3.22 7.01
C ILE A 59 7.26 -4.08 6.87
N THR A 60 7.26 -5.30 7.39
CA THR A 60 6.14 -6.26 7.27
C THR A 60 4.97 -5.89 8.18
N PHE A 61 3.84 -6.62 8.07
CA PHE A 61 2.71 -6.44 9.00
C PHE A 61 3.04 -6.80 10.46
N ASN A 62 4.10 -7.58 10.68
CA ASN A 62 4.67 -7.86 12.02
C ASN A 62 5.62 -6.76 12.51
N GLY A 63 5.95 -5.76 11.68
CA GLY A 63 6.91 -4.72 12.02
C GLY A 63 8.38 -5.13 11.86
N GLU A 64 8.66 -6.29 11.27
CA GLU A 64 10.02 -6.70 10.95
C GLU A 64 10.55 -5.90 9.77
N THR A 65 11.83 -5.54 9.81
CA THR A 65 12.47 -4.72 8.80
C THR A 65 13.52 -5.51 8.03
N SER A 66 13.55 -5.37 6.70
CA SER A 66 14.59 -5.95 5.84
C SER A 66 14.94 -5.00 4.70
N ASN A 67 16.16 -5.12 4.17
CA ASN A 67 16.52 -4.57 2.87
C ASN A 67 15.71 -5.29 1.78
N PHE A 68 15.32 -4.55 0.74
CA PHE A 68 14.40 -4.99 -0.30
C PHE A 68 14.75 -4.43 -1.70
N PRO A 69 16.01 -4.48 -2.18
CA PRO A 69 16.44 -3.81 -3.42
C PRO A 69 16.04 -4.57 -4.69
N PHE A 70 14.83 -5.14 -4.76
CA PHE A 70 14.45 -6.00 -5.88
C PHE A 70 13.98 -5.19 -7.09
N PRO A 71 14.48 -5.51 -8.30
CA PRO A 71 14.25 -4.72 -9.51
C PRO A 71 12.94 -5.06 -10.25
N CYS A 72 12.12 -5.95 -9.70
CA CYS A 72 10.96 -6.53 -10.37
C CYS A 72 9.63 -6.06 -9.76
N ARG A 73 8.53 -6.43 -10.41
CA ARG A 73 7.19 -6.40 -9.83
C ARG A 73 7.04 -7.57 -8.85
N TYR A 74 6.54 -7.29 -7.65
CA TYR A 74 6.40 -8.27 -6.58
C TYR A 74 5.01 -8.16 -5.95
N LEU A 75 4.45 -9.30 -5.52
CA LEU A 75 3.21 -9.31 -4.75
C LEU A 75 3.48 -8.79 -3.34
N ALA A 76 3.09 -7.55 -3.07
CA ALA A 76 3.29 -6.92 -1.77
C ALA A 76 2.37 -7.58 -0.74
N THR A 77 1.07 -7.67 -1.00
CA THR A 77 0.12 -8.40 -0.16
C THR A 77 -0.99 -9.04 -0.98
N HIS A 78 -1.59 -10.08 -0.42
CA HIS A 78 -2.81 -10.70 -0.91
C HIS A 78 -3.68 -11.01 0.32
N VAL A 79 -4.89 -10.43 0.35
CA VAL A 79 -5.75 -10.48 1.52
C VAL A 79 -7.20 -10.61 1.09
N SER A 80 -7.98 -11.41 1.83
CA SER A 80 -9.43 -11.38 1.81
C SER A 80 -9.93 -10.73 3.10
N THR A 81 -10.96 -9.90 3.02
CA THR A 81 -11.54 -9.18 4.16
C THR A 81 -13.06 -9.26 4.12
N PHE A 82 -13.71 -9.24 5.27
CA PHE A 82 -15.14 -9.00 5.36
C PHE A 82 -15.47 -7.59 4.84
N MET A 83 -16.35 -7.53 3.87
CA MET A 83 -16.93 -6.31 3.33
C MET A 83 -18.01 -5.82 4.27
N LYS A 84 -17.90 -4.57 4.72
CA LYS A 84 -18.84 -3.95 5.64
C LYS A 84 -19.59 -2.80 4.99
N ASP A 85 -20.87 -2.68 5.30
CA ASP A 85 -21.68 -1.52 4.91
C ASP A 85 -21.40 -0.30 5.80
N LYS A 86 -22.12 0.80 5.57
CA LYS A 86 -22.03 2.04 6.38
C LYS A 86 -22.38 1.84 7.85
N ALA A 87 -23.22 0.86 8.17
CA ALA A 87 -23.62 0.53 9.54
C ALA A 87 -22.67 -0.47 10.22
N GLY A 88 -21.67 -0.99 9.48
CA GLY A 88 -20.70 -1.97 9.98
C GLY A 88 -21.16 -3.42 9.85
N ASN A 89 -22.29 -3.68 9.19
CA ASN A 89 -22.78 -5.04 8.94
C ASN A 89 -21.95 -5.73 7.89
N HIS A 90 -21.72 -7.03 8.05
CA HIS A 90 -21.09 -7.87 7.04
C HIS A 90 -22.06 -8.09 5.86
N ILE A 91 -21.59 -7.79 4.65
CA ILE A 91 -22.41 -7.85 3.41
C ILE A 91 -21.70 -8.61 2.27
N GLY A 92 -20.63 -9.34 2.56
CA GLY A 92 -19.83 -10.04 1.56
C GLY A 92 -18.33 -10.04 1.84
N LEU A 93 -17.56 -10.49 0.87
CA LEU A 93 -16.09 -10.58 0.93
C LEU A 93 -15.43 -9.65 -0.09
N CYS A 94 -14.23 -9.22 0.24
CA CYS A 94 -13.33 -8.56 -0.70
C CYS A 94 -12.03 -9.34 -0.81
N GLU A 95 -11.65 -9.80 -2.00
CA GLU A 95 -10.31 -10.32 -2.26
C GLU A 95 -9.47 -9.21 -2.92
N THR A 96 -8.29 -8.91 -2.38
CA THR A 96 -7.42 -7.85 -2.91
C THR A 96 -5.97 -8.31 -3.01
N LYS A 97 -5.37 -8.08 -4.18
CA LYS A 97 -3.94 -8.21 -4.41
C LYS A 97 -3.32 -6.85 -4.67
N ILE A 98 -2.25 -6.54 -3.93
CA ILE A 98 -1.45 -5.35 -4.17
C ILE A 98 -0.06 -5.79 -4.59
N TYR A 99 0.41 -5.30 -5.73
CA TYR A 99 1.77 -5.48 -6.20
C TYR A 99 2.52 -4.16 -6.11
N GLY A 100 3.79 -4.20 -5.74
CA GLY A 100 4.69 -3.06 -5.91
C GLY A 100 5.66 -3.32 -7.06
N PHE A 101 6.20 -2.27 -7.64
CA PHE A 101 7.30 -2.38 -8.59
C PHE A 101 8.26 -1.21 -8.43
N ASN A 102 9.54 -1.52 -8.56
CA ASN A 102 10.63 -0.58 -8.31
C ASN A 102 11.26 -0.11 -9.62
N ARG A 103 11.85 1.09 -9.62
CA ARG A 103 12.66 1.64 -10.72
C ARG A 103 13.99 2.12 -10.19
N ARG A 104 15.05 1.93 -10.98
CA ARG A 104 16.39 2.45 -10.67
C ARG A 104 16.53 3.88 -11.17
N VAL A 105 16.97 4.78 -10.29
CA VAL A 105 17.30 6.18 -10.62
C VAL A 105 18.59 6.57 -9.92
N LYS A 106 19.56 7.07 -10.69
CA LYS A 106 20.90 7.49 -10.18
C LYS A 106 21.52 6.43 -9.26
N GLY A 107 21.45 5.17 -9.66
CA GLY A 107 22.04 4.04 -8.93
C GLY A 107 21.19 3.43 -7.82
N LYS A 108 20.16 4.13 -7.30
CA LYS A 108 19.27 3.67 -6.20
C LYS A 108 17.93 3.14 -6.69
N TRP A 109 17.33 2.23 -5.91
CA TRP A 109 16.00 1.69 -6.17
C TRP A 109 14.92 2.46 -5.41
N TYR A 110 13.87 2.82 -6.12
CA TYR A 110 12.69 3.50 -5.57
C TYR A 110 11.44 2.73 -5.95
N VAL A 111 10.44 2.72 -5.07
CA VAL A 111 9.08 2.33 -5.47
C VAL A 111 8.62 3.30 -6.55
N TYR A 112 8.27 2.77 -7.72
CA TYR A 112 7.81 3.56 -8.85
C TYR A 112 6.29 3.63 -8.94
N GLY A 113 5.63 2.60 -8.42
CA GLY A 113 4.18 2.48 -8.45
C GLY A 113 3.69 1.19 -7.82
N PHE A 114 2.40 0.96 -7.99
CA PHE A 114 1.73 -0.24 -7.54
C PHE A 114 0.64 -0.66 -8.52
N ASP A 115 0.32 -1.94 -8.47
CA ASP A 115 -0.86 -2.51 -9.08
C ASP A 115 -1.81 -2.97 -7.97
N ALA A 116 -3.11 -2.78 -8.15
CA ALA A 116 -4.14 -3.24 -7.25
C ALA A 116 -5.22 -3.98 -8.04
N THR A 117 -5.55 -5.19 -7.63
CA THR A 117 -6.73 -5.91 -8.12
C THR A 117 -7.64 -6.17 -6.94
N VAL A 118 -8.94 -5.96 -7.14
CA VAL A 118 -9.98 -6.17 -6.14
C VAL A 118 -11.15 -6.95 -6.75
N ARG A 119 -11.69 -7.89 -5.99
CA ARG A 119 -12.93 -8.61 -6.27
C ARG A 119 -13.85 -8.40 -5.07
N LEU A 120 -15.09 -8.00 -5.33
CA LEU A 120 -16.14 -7.82 -4.34
C LEU A 120 -17.22 -8.89 -4.60
N ASP A 121 -17.41 -9.76 -3.62
CA ASP A 121 -18.36 -10.87 -3.64
C ASP A 121 -19.45 -10.54 -2.60
N TYR A 122 -20.70 -10.27 -3.01
CA TYR A 122 -21.77 -9.83 -2.10
C TYR A 122 -22.60 -11.00 -1.56
N ASP A 123 -22.91 -10.98 -0.26
CA ASP A 123 -23.76 -11.98 0.40
C ASP A 123 -25.26 -11.67 0.23
N THR A 124 -25.72 -11.41 -1.00
CA THR A 124 -27.13 -11.10 -1.28
C THR A 124 -27.87 -12.26 -1.94
N VAL A 125 -29.18 -12.33 -1.71
CA VAL A 125 -30.09 -13.25 -2.44
C VAL A 125 -31.12 -12.40 -3.19
N PRO A 126 -31.15 -12.42 -4.54
CA PRO A 126 -30.22 -13.12 -5.43
C PRO A 126 -28.79 -12.53 -5.38
N PRO A 127 -27.76 -13.29 -5.79
CA PRO A 127 -26.39 -12.81 -5.82
C PRO A 127 -26.29 -11.57 -6.71
N LYS A 128 -25.80 -10.46 -6.15
CA LYS A 128 -25.37 -9.32 -6.97
C LYS A 128 -24.14 -9.77 -7.76
N SER A 129 -24.08 -9.44 -9.04
CA SER A 129 -22.93 -9.80 -9.88
C SER A 129 -21.62 -9.36 -9.24
N ASP A 130 -20.67 -10.29 -9.11
CA ASP A 130 -19.33 -10.02 -8.59
C ASP A 130 -18.72 -8.82 -9.31
N PHE A 131 -18.11 -7.91 -8.55
CA PHE A 131 -17.36 -6.81 -9.13
C PHE A 131 -15.87 -7.15 -9.11
N ILE A 132 -15.22 -7.11 -10.27
CA ILE A 132 -13.77 -7.27 -10.38
C ILE A 132 -13.18 -6.00 -10.99
N SER A 133 -12.06 -5.52 -10.46
CA SER A 133 -11.30 -4.41 -11.04
C SER A 133 -9.81 -4.59 -10.85
N SER A 134 -9.06 -4.21 -11.87
CA SER A 134 -7.60 -4.12 -11.84
C SER A 134 -7.17 -2.69 -12.16
N PHE A 135 -6.22 -2.18 -11.40
CA PHE A 135 -5.73 -0.81 -11.46
C PHE A 135 -4.21 -0.78 -11.36
N ARG A 136 -3.61 0.10 -12.15
CA ARG A 136 -2.18 0.41 -12.10
C ARG A 136 -2.00 1.90 -11.89
N HIS A 137 -1.12 2.23 -10.96
CA HIS A 137 -0.61 3.57 -10.75
C HIS A 137 0.90 3.58 -10.71
N TYR A 138 1.51 4.55 -11.37
CA TYR A 138 2.93 4.85 -11.22
C TYR A 138 3.17 6.35 -11.32
N GLY A 139 4.28 6.81 -10.75
CA GLY A 139 4.61 8.22 -10.82
C GLY A 139 6.02 8.55 -10.35
N VAL A 140 6.49 9.69 -10.84
CA VAL A 140 7.68 10.40 -10.32
C VAL A 140 7.29 11.83 -10.00
N SER A 141 8.07 12.47 -9.14
CA SER A 141 8.04 13.91 -8.96
C SER A 141 9.31 14.55 -9.53
N SER A 142 9.22 15.80 -9.94
CA SER A 142 10.37 16.67 -10.19
C SER A 142 10.08 18.03 -9.60
N SER A 143 10.84 18.42 -8.57
CA SER A 143 10.61 19.67 -7.82
C SER A 143 9.16 19.76 -7.33
N TYR A 144 8.65 18.68 -6.74
CA TYR A 144 7.29 18.53 -6.23
C TYR A 144 6.16 18.58 -7.28
N LYS A 145 6.49 18.57 -8.57
CA LYS A 145 5.51 18.41 -9.66
C LYS A 145 5.44 16.94 -10.09
N ASN A 146 4.25 16.37 -10.09
CA ASN A 146 4.06 14.96 -10.39
C ASN A 146 3.88 14.68 -11.88
N THR A 147 4.55 13.65 -12.36
CA THR A 147 4.23 12.97 -13.62
C THR A 147 3.70 11.58 -13.27
N VAL A 148 2.40 11.37 -13.47
CA VAL A 148 1.71 10.13 -13.11
C VAL A 148 1.12 9.44 -14.33
N GLY A 149 1.22 8.11 -14.34
CA GLY A 149 0.45 7.27 -15.23
C GLY A 149 -0.55 6.43 -14.45
N LYS A 150 -1.71 6.20 -15.07
CA LYS A 150 -2.75 5.33 -14.54
C LYS A 150 -3.39 4.53 -15.67
N SER A 151 -3.70 3.28 -15.40
CA SER A 151 -4.46 2.40 -16.29
C SER A 151 -5.31 1.45 -15.46
N GLY A 152 -6.39 0.92 -16.05
CA GLY A 152 -7.27 0.01 -15.34
C GLY A 152 -8.35 -0.58 -16.22
N VAL A 153 -8.95 -1.65 -15.72
CA VAL A 153 -10.01 -2.41 -16.38
C VAL A 153 -10.94 -3.01 -15.35
N SER A 154 -12.24 -2.89 -15.62
CA SER A 154 -13.30 -3.55 -14.87
C SER A 154 -13.58 -4.92 -15.49
N GLY A 155 -13.96 -5.89 -14.66
CA GLY A 155 -14.29 -7.26 -15.05
C GLY A 155 -13.09 -8.18 -15.30
N GLN A 156 -11.84 -7.72 -15.08
CA GLN A 156 -10.65 -8.54 -15.30
C GLN A 156 -9.76 -8.59 -14.06
N TRP A 157 -9.38 -9.81 -13.68
CA TRP A 157 -8.49 -10.10 -12.56
C TRP A 157 -7.02 -10.07 -13.02
N ASP A 158 -6.16 -9.40 -12.26
CA ASP A 158 -4.73 -9.28 -12.52
C ASP A 158 -4.36 -8.73 -13.93
N SER A 159 -5.20 -7.85 -14.51
CA SER A 159 -4.98 -7.23 -15.83
C SER A 159 -4.72 -5.72 -15.72
N PHE A 160 -3.48 -5.28 -15.89
CA PHE A 160 -3.06 -3.93 -15.48
C PHE A 160 -2.74 -2.96 -16.63
N THR A 161 -2.57 -3.47 -17.85
CA THR A 161 -2.03 -2.73 -19.00
C THR A 161 -3.05 -2.47 -20.09
N SER A 162 -4.16 -3.19 -20.11
CA SER A 162 -5.24 -3.01 -21.07
C SER A 162 -6.33 -2.12 -20.46
N GLY A 163 -6.53 -0.92 -21.01
CA GLY A 163 -7.73 -0.13 -20.74
C GLY A 163 -7.47 1.30 -20.26
N ASN A 164 -8.41 2.17 -20.64
CA ASN A 164 -8.52 3.55 -20.15
C ASN A 164 -9.52 3.64 -18.96
N GLY A 165 -9.95 2.49 -18.43
CA GLY A 165 -11.08 2.32 -17.52
C GLY A 165 -10.72 2.54 -16.05
N GLY A 166 -11.55 3.31 -15.35
CA GLY A 166 -11.19 3.95 -14.10
C GLY A 166 -11.35 3.09 -12.84
N VAL A 167 -10.60 3.54 -11.83
CA VAL A 167 -10.68 3.16 -10.41
C VAL A 167 -12.06 3.31 -9.77
N PRO A 168 -12.91 4.30 -10.09
CA PRO A 168 -14.04 4.55 -9.23
C PRO A 168 -15.11 3.46 -9.37
N TYR A 169 -15.31 2.73 -8.29
CA TYR A 169 -16.52 1.95 -8.03
C TYR A 169 -17.29 2.64 -6.92
N LEU A 170 -18.61 2.80 -7.09
CA LEU A 170 -19.48 3.44 -6.11
C LEU A 170 -20.76 2.62 -5.94
N ASP A 171 -20.89 1.94 -4.81
CA ASP A 171 -22.14 1.38 -4.33
C ASP A 171 -22.73 2.32 -3.28
N HIS A 172 -23.60 3.24 -3.73
CA HIS A 172 -24.20 4.25 -2.85
C HIS A 172 -25.06 3.64 -1.72
N VAL A 173 -25.68 2.49 -1.98
CA VAL A 173 -26.59 1.81 -1.05
C VAL A 173 -25.79 1.28 0.13
N ASN A 174 -24.77 0.46 -0.15
CA ASN A 174 -23.97 -0.17 0.88
C ASN A 174 -22.82 0.72 1.39
N GLY A 175 -22.47 1.78 0.66
CA GLY A 175 -21.31 2.62 0.96
C GLY A 175 -19.96 2.01 0.61
N VAL A 176 -19.95 0.91 -0.13
CA VAL A 176 -18.73 0.31 -0.66
C VAL A 176 -18.23 1.16 -1.82
N LYS A 177 -16.97 1.57 -1.79
CA LYS A 177 -16.39 2.33 -2.89
C LYS A 177 -14.90 2.08 -3.06
N ILE A 178 -14.47 2.11 -4.31
CA ILE A 178 -13.07 2.05 -4.68
C ILE A 178 -12.70 3.43 -5.22
N LEU A 179 -11.69 4.08 -4.65
CA LEU A 179 -11.31 5.44 -4.99
C LEU A 179 -9.80 5.56 -5.18
N PHE A 180 -9.38 6.45 -6.07
CA PHE A 180 -7.99 6.89 -6.18
C PHE A 180 -7.95 8.42 -6.14
N THR A 181 -7.33 8.95 -5.10
CA THR A 181 -7.26 10.39 -4.83
C THR A 181 -5.81 10.87 -4.76
N TRP A 182 -5.62 12.16 -5.00
CA TRP A 182 -4.34 12.84 -4.84
C TRP A 182 -4.45 13.83 -3.69
N ASP A 183 -3.69 13.61 -2.63
CA ASP A 183 -3.46 14.58 -1.57
C ASP A 183 -2.27 15.44 -2.00
N ASN A 184 -2.59 16.59 -2.60
CA ASN A 184 -1.64 17.54 -3.17
C ASN A 184 -0.79 18.23 -2.10
N VAL A 185 -1.32 18.43 -0.90
CA VAL A 185 -0.61 19.04 0.24
C VAL A 185 0.55 18.14 0.64
N ASN A 186 0.27 16.84 0.76
CA ASN A 186 1.21 15.83 1.21
C ASN A 186 1.79 15.01 0.04
N ASN A 187 1.75 15.55 -1.18
CA ASN A 187 2.25 14.94 -2.41
C ASN A 187 2.12 13.41 -2.50
N ARG A 188 0.93 12.86 -2.21
CA ARG A 188 0.71 11.42 -2.12
C ARG A 188 -0.56 10.98 -2.83
N PHE A 189 -0.49 9.78 -3.38
CA PHE A 189 -1.61 9.14 -4.05
C PHE A 189 -2.20 8.08 -3.15
N VAL A 190 -3.52 8.09 -2.99
CA VAL A 190 -4.24 7.20 -2.07
C VAL A 190 -5.25 6.39 -2.86
N TYR A 191 -5.08 5.07 -2.88
CA TYR A 191 -6.06 4.12 -3.36
C TYR A 191 -6.77 3.51 -2.17
N THR A 192 -8.10 3.56 -2.14
CA THR A 192 -8.90 3.06 -1.02
C THR A 192 -9.99 2.13 -1.55
N VAL A 193 -10.19 1.01 -0.86
CA VAL A 193 -11.35 0.13 -1.01
C VAL A 193 -12.16 0.25 0.28
N GLU A 194 -13.01 1.27 0.33
CA GLU A 194 -13.90 1.50 1.47
C GLU A 194 -14.99 0.41 1.51
N GLY A 195 -15.34 -0.02 2.73
CA GLY A 195 -16.11 -1.23 2.99
C GLY A 195 -15.22 -2.45 3.26
N CYS A 196 -14.09 -2.58 2.56
CA CYS A 196 -13.11 -3.68 2.77
C CYS A 196 -11.99 -3.31 3.77
N GLY A 197 -11.88 -2.03 4.13
CA GLY A 197 -10.86 -1.55 5.08
C GLY A 197 -9.44 -1.57 4.50
N ILE A 198 -9.28 -1.49 3.18
CA ILE A 198 -7.97 -1.51 2.51
C ILE A 198 -7.61 -0.12 2.02
N GLN A 199 -6.39 0.33 2.31
CA GLN A 199 -5.83 1.55 1.77
C GLN A 199 -4.39 1.34 1.34
N VAL A 200 -4.05 1.83 0.15
CA VAL A 200 -2.69 1.89 -0.40
C VAL A 200 -2.32 3.35 -0.56
N THR A 201 -1.13 3.74 -0.12
CA THR A 201 -0.60 5.10 -0.26
C THR A 201 0.75 5.04 -0.93
N HIS A 202 0.90 5.78 -2.03
CA HIS A 202 2.14 5.89 -2.78
C HIS A 202 2.64 7.33 -2.72
N VAL A 203 3.88 7.50 -2.25
CA VAL A 203 4.61 8.76 -2.29
C VAL A 203 5.67 8.63 -3.39
N PRO A 204 5.50 9.30 -4.55
CA PRO A 204 6.47 9.23 -5.63
C PRO A 204 7.82 9.79 -5.18
N PHE A 205 8.90 9.24 -5.74
CA PHE A 205 10.23 9.78 -5.53
C PHE A 205 10.47 11.01 -6.42
N ASP A 206 11.20 11.99 -5.90
CA ASP A 206 11.55 13.21 -6.63
C ASP A 206 12.92 13.08 -7.31
N THR A 207 12.95 13.19 -8.64
CA THR A 207 14.16 13.06 -9.46
C THR A 207 15.14 14.23 -9.31
N HIS A 208 14.65 15.37 -8.84
CA HIS A 208 15.41 16.60 -8.66
C HIS A 208 15.87 16.77 -7.20
N GLU A 209 14.94 16.68 -6.25
CA GLU A 209 15.23 16.87 -4.82
C GLU A 209 15.99 15.68 -4.22
N LEU A 210 15.81 14.48 -4.75
CA LEU A 210 16.48 13.26 -4.29
C LEU A 210 16.34 13.06 -2.76
N LEU A 211 17.45 13.14 -2.02
CA LEU A 211 17.50 12.99 -0.56
C LEU A 211 16.87 14.18 0.17
N LYS A 212 16.76 15.34 -0.48
CA LYS A 212 16.15 16.57 0.06
C LYS A 212 14.63 16.59 -0.06
N GLN A 213 14.02 15.58 -0.69
CA GLN A 213 12.57 15.47 -0.79
C GLN A 213 11.94 15.56 0.60
N LYS A 214 10.97 16.45 0.77
CA LYS A 214 10.32 16.72 2.08
C LYS A 214 9.66 15.49 2.73
N GLN A 215 9.15 14.56 1.93
CA GLN A 215 8.51 13.34 2.41
C GLN A 215 9.30 12.12 2.00
N VAL A 216 9.14 11.03 2.74
CA VAL A 216 9.80 9.77 2.42
C VAL A 216 9.07 9.11 1.24
N PRO A 217 9.73 8.86 0.09
CA PRO A 217 9.09 8.14 -0.99
C PRO A 217 8.92 6.66 -0.66
N GLY A 218 7.83 6.05 -1.16
CA GLY A 218 7.54 4.65 -0.89
C GLY A 218 6.07 4.26 -1.06
N LEU A 219 5.79 3.01 -0.72
CA LEU A 219 4.47 2.40 -0.66
C LEU A 219 4.09 2.11 0.78
N SER A 220 2.85 2.40 1.14
CA SER A 220 2.23 2.00 2.40
C SER A 220 0.96 1.22 2.07
N ILE A 221 0.78 0.07 2.70
CA ILE A 221 -0.43 -0.75 2.59
C ILE A 221 -0.99 -0.91 4.00
N SER A 222 -2.25 -0.54 4.19
CA SER A 222 -2.96 -0.69 5.45
C SER A 222 -4.23 -1.50 5.27
N VAL A 223 -4.48 -2.40 6.22
CA VAL A 223 -5.67 -3.23 6.30
C VAL A 223 -6.29 -3.08 7.68
N HIS A 224 -7.56 -2.70 7.73
CA HIS A 224 -8.29 -2.48 8.97
C HIS A 224 -8.60 -3.82 9.64
N LYS A 225 -8.37 -3.91 10.95
CA LYS A 225 -8.55 -5.15 11.72
C LYS A 225 -10.00 -5.54 11.88
N ASP A 226 -10.89 -4.55 11.93
CA ASP A 226 -12.31 -4.77 12.11
C ASP A 226 -12.95 -5.41 10.87
N ASN A 227 -12.24 -5.47 9.73
CA ASN A 227 -12.64 -6.21 8.54
C ASN A 227 -12.11 -7.65 8.52
N GLU A 228 -11.58 -8.15 9.64
CA GLU A 228 -11.18 -9.54 9.86
C GLU A 228 -10.32 -10.12 8.73
N PRO A 229 -9.13 -9.55 8.48
CA PRO A 229 -8.32 -9.92 7.32
C PRO A 229 -7.82 -11.36 7.38
N MET A 230 -8.13 -12.11 6.33
CA MET A 230 -7.62 -13.43 6.01
C MET A 230 -6.47 -13.29 5.00
N TRP A 231 -5.26 -13.67 5.39
CA TRP A 231 -4.08 -13.49 4.55
C TRP A 231 -3.92 -14.66 3.58
N LEU A 232 -3.77 -14.33 2.30
CA LEU A 232 -3.70 -15.29 1.21
C LEU A 232 -2.30 -15.29 0.60
N SER A 233 -1.94 -16.37 -0.11
CA SER A 233 -0.63 -16.51 -0.78
C SER A 233 0.56 -16.19 0.14
N MET A 234 0.52 -16.65 1.40
CA MET A 234 1.49 -16.31 2.43
C MET A 234 2.95 -16.70 2.08
N ASP A 235 3.13 -17.63 1.14
CA ASP A 235 4.40 -18.09 0.59
C ASP A 235 4.95 -17.18 -0.53
N LYS A 236 4.14 -16.26 -1.08
CA LYS A 236 4.48 -15.39 -2.22
C LYS A 236 4.52 -13.90 -1.88
N VAL A 237 3.84 -13.47 -0.81
CA VAL A 237 3.77 -12.06 -0.43
C VAL A 237 5.07 -11.56 0.22
N MET A 238 5.38 -10.27 0.02
CA MET A 238 6.52 -9.59 0.65
C MET A 238 6.16 -9.06 2.04
N CYS A 239 4.97 -8.46 2.16
CA CYS A 239 4.42 -8.01 3.42
C CYS A 239 3.93 -9.22 4.21
N LEU A 240 4.85 -9.88 4.92
CA LEU A 240 4.54 -11.08 5.70
C LEU A 240 3.35 -10.82 6.63
N ALA A 241 2.38 -11.73 6.57
CA ALA A 241 1.17 -11.69 7.36
C ALA A 241 1.49 -11.67 8.87
N PRO A 242 0.63 -11.06 9.69
CA PRO A 242 0.76 -11.11 11.14
C PRO A 242 0.90 -12.55 11.64
N LYS A 243 1.85 -12.81 12.55
CA LYS A 243 2.06 -14.17 13.12
C LYS A 243 0.79 -14.73 13.77
N LYS A 244 -0.01 -13.86 14.40
CA LYS A 244 -1.30 -14.22 15.01
C LYS A 244 -2.35 -14.71 14.01
N SER A 245 -2.14 -14.45 12.72
CA SER A 245 -3.04 -14.83 11.62
C SER A 245 -2.45 -15.96 10.77
N GLY A 246 -1.55 -16.77 11.32
CA GLY A 246 -0.90 -17.88 10.61
C GLY A 246 0.27 -17.47 9.72
N GLY A 247 0.69 -16.20 9.74
CA GLY A 247 1.87 -15.73 9.03
C GLY A 247 3.19 -16.16 9.66
N HIS A 248 4.29 -15.88 8.96
CA HIS A 248 5.65 -16.21 9.41
C HIS A 248 6.42 -14.95 9.78
N LEU A 249 7.33 -15.06 10.75
CA LEU A 249 8.38 -14.07 10.95
C LEU A 249 9.54 -14.33 9.98
N PHE A 250 10.38 -13.34 9.70
CA PHE A 250 11.60 -13.56 8.89
C PHE A 250 12.48 -14.66 9.48
N LYS A 251 12.58 -14.73 10.81
CA LYS A 251 13.32 -15.80 11.49
C LYS A 251 12.73 -17.20 11.29
N ASP A 252 11.42 -17.28 11.05
CA ASP A 252 10.70 -18.55 10.87
C ASP A 252 10.85 -19.06 9.42
N ILE A 253 11.15 -18.17 8.46
CA ILE A 253 11.39 -18.52 7.05
C ILE A 253 12.79 -19.14 6.82
N LYS A 254 13.57 -19.33 7.90
CA LYS A 254 14.89 -20.01 7.85
C LYS A 254 14.82 -21.48 7.43
N GLU A 255 13.63 -22.06 7.22
CA GLU A 255 13.39 -23.45 6.81
C GLU A 255 14.10 -23.90 5.52
N ALA A 256 14.84 -23.03 4.81
CA ALA A 256 15.50 -23.38 3.57
C ALA A 256 17.01 -23.08 3.50
N THR A 257 17.75 -22.92 4.61
CA THR A 257 19.18 -22.49 4.64
C THR A 257 19.49 -21.14 3.97
N LEU A 258 18.47 -20.47 3.44
CA LEU A 258 18.56 -19.15 2.82
C LEU A 258 18.52 -18.07 3.89
N ASN A 259 19.35 -17.03 3.70
CA ASN A 259 19.20 -15.81 4.48
C ASN A 259 17.89 -15.08 4.07
N ILE A 260 17.49 -14.09 4.88
CA ILE A 260 16.24 -13.34 4.70
C ILE A 260 16.16 -12.72 3.30
N GLU A 261 17.25 -12.12 2.83
CA GLU A 261 17.32 -11.47 1.51
C GLU A 261 17.09 -12.46 0.36
N ARG A 262 17.73 -13.63 0.41
CA ARG A 262 17.54 -14.68 -0.59
C ARG A 262 16.13 -15.26 -0.56
N SER A 263 15.54 -15.41 0.64
CA SER A 263 14.15 -15.83 0.73
C SER A 263 13.20 -14.81 0.10
N LEU A 264 13.40 -13.52 0.39
CA LEU A 264 12.58 -12.46 -0.18
C LEU A 264 12.75 -12.38 -1.70
N LEU A 265 13.97 -12.56 -2.20
CA LEU A 265 14.27 -12.63 -3.63
C LEU A 265 13.52 -13.79 -4.31
N LEU A 266 13.58 -15.00 -3.72
CA LEU A 266 12.89 -16.17 -4.24
C LEU A 266 11.36 -15.96 -4.29
N ARG A 267 10.79 -15.36 -3.25
CA ARG A 267 9.37 -15.01 -3.21
C ARG A 267 9.03 -14.00 -4.30
N ALA A 268 9.85 -12.96 -4.49
CA ALA A 268 9.63 -11.94 -5.50
C ALA A 268 9.54 -12.56 -6.91
N PHE A 269 10.47 -13.46 -7.24
CA PHE A 269 10.44 -14.20 -8.51
C PHE A 269 9.22 -15.13 -8.65
N ARG A 270 8.86 -15.88 -7.60
CA ARG A 270 7.66 -16.75 -7.63
C ARG A 270 6.36 -15.97 -7.76
N SER A 271 6.35 -14.72 -7.29
CA SER A 271 5.18 -13.84 -7.32
C SER A 271 4.99 -13.10 -8.64
N SER A 272 6.03 -13.04 -9.50
CA SER A 272 5.90 -12.39 -10.78
C SER A 272 4.98 -13.24 -11.66
N THR A 273 3.72 -12.83 -11.81
CA THR A 273 2.91 -13.32 -12.92
C THR A 273 3.69 -12.99 -14.19
N ALA A 274 3.94 -13.98 -15.05
CA ALA A 274 4.70 -13.79 -16.28
C ALA A 274 4.07 -12.62 -17.05
N GLN A 275 4.74 -11.46 -17.02
CA GLN A 275 4.37 -10.35 -17.88
C GLN A 275 4.78 -10.77 -19.29
N LYS A 276 3.79 -11.16 -20.08
CA LYS A 276 3.91 -11.09 -21.54
C LYS A 276 3.79 -9.64 -21.97
#